data_AF-R2XWF2-F1
#
_entry.id   AF-R2XWF2-F1
#
_cell.length_a   1.000
_cell.length_b   1.000
_cell.length_c   1.000
_cell.angle_alpha   90.00
_cell.angle_beta   90.00
_cell.angle_gamma   90.00
#
_symmetry.space_group_name_H-M   'P 1'
#
loop_
_entity.id
_entity.type
_entity.pdbx_description
1 polymer ?
#
loop_
_entity_poly.entity_id
_entity_poly.type
_entity_poly.pdbx_seq_one_letter_code
_entity_poly.pdbx_strand_id
1 'polypeptide(L)' 'MFNSKEKTFHCNNCGKLILTDELVWTKWRFPAKSGSSQLKARKELEFENAPIICETCSKKIIKMSFQ' A
#
# COMPACT_ATOMS: atom_id res chain seq x y z
N MET A 1 -0.55 4.38 -3.95
CA MET A 1 0.29 5.11 -4.92
C MET A 1 0.99 6.24 -4.22
N PHE A 2 2.24 6.51 -4.58
CA PHE A 2 3.00 7.63 -4.05
C PHE A 2 2.58 8.93 -4.75
N ASN A 3 2.31 9.98 -3.99
CA ASN A 3 2.09 11.31 -4.50
C ASN A 3 3.41 12.09 -4.43
N SER A 4 4.07 12.29 -5.57
CA SER A 4 5.36 13.00 -5.63
C SER A 4 5.28 14.48 -5.22
N LYS A 5 4.09 15.11 -5.28
CA LYS A 5 3.92 16.51 -4.88
C LYS A 5 3.89 16.67 -3.37
N GLU A 6 3.16 15.79 -2.70
CA GLU A 6 2.95 15.83 -1.24
C GLU A 6 3.94 14.94 -0.48
N LYS A 7 4.68 14.09 -1.20
CA LYS A 7 5.57 13.05 -0.65
C LYS A 7 4.84 12.11 0.31
N THR A 8 3.60 11.79 -0.02
CA THR A 8 2.68 10.95 0.78
C THR A 8 2.27 9.71 0.01
N PHE A 9 1.82 8.67 0.72
CA PHE A 9 1.19 7.52 0.10
C PHE A 9 -0.32 7.58 0.24
N HIS A 10 -1.01 7.23 -0.83
CA HIS A 10 -2.47 7.12 -0.85
C HIS A 10 -2.89 5.71 -1.24
N CYS A 11 -3.99 5.24 -0.68
CA CYS A 11 -4.61 3.99 -1.11
C CYS A 11 -5.07 4.13 -2.57
N ASN A 12 -4.70 3.18 -3.42
CA ASN A 12 -5.08 3.19 -4.83
C ASN A 12 -6.58 2.91 -5.05
N ASN A 13 -7.24 2.30 -4.07
CA ASN A 13 -8.65 1.93 -4.17
C ASN A 13 -9.59 3.01 -3.60
N CYS A 14 -9.22 3.65 -2.49
CA CYS A 14 -10.09 4.62 -1.81
C CYS A 14 -9.48 6.01 -1.63
N GLY A 15 -8.26 6.26 -2.09
CA GLY A 15 -7.58 7.56 -1.97
C GLY A 15 -7.12 7.92 -0.55
N LYS A 16 -7.42 7.10 0.46
CA LYS A 16 -7.04 7.35 1.87
C LYS A 16 -5.54 7.58 2.00
N LEU A 17 -5.14 8.64 2.71
CA LEU A 17 -3.76 8.87 3.13
C LEU A 17 -3.30 7.70 4.01
N ILE A 18 -2.12 7.15 3.68
CA ILE A 18 -1.47 6.09 4.43
C ILE A 18 -0.40 6.72 5.32
N LEU A 19 -0.53 6.54 6.63
CA LEU A 19 0.44 7.02 7.61
C LEU A 19 1.60 6.03 7.79
N THR A 20 2.68 6.52 8.40
CA THR A 20 3.81 5.66 8.80
C THR A 20 3.32 4.58 9.77
N ASP A 21 3.83 3.36 9.58
CA ASP A 21 3.54 2.16 10.36
C ASP A 21 2.10 1.63 10.20
N GLU A 22 1.32 2.16 9.25
CA GLU A 22 0.00 1.62 8.93
C GLU A 22 0.13 0.27 8.19
N LEU A 23 -0.70 -0.72 8.53
CA LEU A 23 -0.75 -1.96 7.76
C LEU A 23 -1.31 -1.71 6.36
N VAL A 24 -0.54 -2.06 5.34
CA VAL A 24 -0.97 -1.93 3.95
C VAL A 24 -0.64 -3.17 3.14
N TRP A 25 -1.38 -3.34 2.07
CA TRP A 25 -1.11 -4.34 1.07
C TRP A 25 -0.46 -3.66 -0.13
N THR A 26 0.76 -4.09 -0.45
CA THR A 26 1.50 -3.62 -1.62
C THR A 26 2.18 -4.82 -2.26
N LYS A 27 2.24 -4.81 -3.59
CA LYS A 27 2.87 -5.87 -4.38
C LYS A 27 4.37 -5.59 -4.47
N TRP A 28 5.11 -5.90 -3.41
CA TRP A 28 6.57 -5.80 -3.39
C TRP A 28 7.19 -6.76 -4.42
N ARG A 29 8.20 -6.33 -5.17
CA ARG A 29 9.02 -7.23 -6.01
C ARG A 29 9.99 -8.08 -5.18
N PHE A 30 10.28 -7.69 -3.93
CA PHE A 30 10.93 -8.53 -2.93
C PHE A 30 9.90 -9.52 -2.35
N PRO A 31 10.29 -10.75 -1.94
CA PRO A 31 9.38 -11.87 -1.74
C PRO A 31 8.09 -11.41 -1.07
N ALA A 32 6.96 -11.59 -1.77
CA ALA A 32 5.70 -10.94 -1.46
C ALA A 32 5.28 -11.22 -0.01
N LYS A 33 5.56 -10.28 0.90
CA LYS A 33 5.13 -10.37 2.29
C LYS A 33 3.75 -9.72 2.42
N SER A 34 2.71 -10.54 2.37
CA SER A 34 1.36 -10.15 2.78
C SER A 34 1.37 -9.73 4.26
N GLY A 35 0.83 -8.54 4.57
CA GLY A 35 0.65 -8.08 5.96
C GLY A 35 1.85 -7.41 6.62
N SER A 36 2.77 -6.81 5.86
CA SER A 36 3.87 -6.03 6.45
C SER A 36 3.42 -4.61 6.79
N SER A 37 3.85 -4.09 7.95
CA SER A 37 3.67 -2.66 8.30
C SER A 37 4.33 -1.76 7.25
N GLN A 38 3.64 -0.70 6.86
CA GLN A 38 4.18 0.32 5.96
C GLN A 38 5.22 1.13 6.74
N LEU A 39 6.50 0.78 6.64
CA LEU A 39 7.57 1.66 7.12
C LEU A 39 7.59 2.92 6.26
N LYS A 40 7.87 4.11 6.86
CA LYS A 40 8.05 5.42 6.15
C LYS A 40 8.60 5.23 4.74
N ALA A 41 8.18 6.07 3.79
CA ALA A 41 8.61 6.02 2.39
C ALA A 41 10.05 5.52 2.22
N ARG A 42 10.17 4.21 1.99
CA ARG A 42 11.41 3.67 1.46
C ARG A 42 11.53 4.32 0.10
N LYS A 43 12.64 4.98 -0.19
CA LYS A 43 12.93 5.53 -1.53
C LYS A 43 12.65 4.49 -2.63
N GLU A 44 12.82 3.21 -2.31
CA GLU A 44 12.45 2.06 -3.14
C GLU A 44 10.97 2.04 -3.57
N LEU A 45 10.02 2.35 -2.68
CA LEU A 45 8.58 2.47 -3.00
C LEU A 45 8.26 3.71 -3.83
N GLU A 46 8.93 4.82 -3.54
CA GLU A 46 8.81 6.04 -4.35
C GLU A 46 9.30 5.79 -5.77
N PHE A 47 10.39 5.04 -5.91
CA PHE A 47 11.00 4.67 -7.18
C PHE A 47 10.16 3.69 -8.00
N GLU A 48 9.59 2.65 -7.38
CA GLU A 48 8.75 1.68 -8.08
C GLU A 48 7.33 2.20 -8.35
N ASN A 49 6.90 3.27 -7.66
CA ASN A 49 5.52 3.78 -7.67
C ASN A 49 4.47 2.66 -7.55
N ALA A 50 4.75 1.67 -6.70
CA ALA A 50 3.93 0.48 -6.58
C ALA A 50 2.51 0.82 -6.10
N PRO A 51 1.47 0.10 -6.56
CA PRO A 51 0.13 0.26 -6.03
C PRO A 51 0.11 -0.15 -4.55
N ILE A 52 -0.44 0.74 -3.71
CA ILE A 52 -0.61 0.53 -2.28
C ILE A 52 -2.09 0.51 -1.99
N ILE A 53 -2.56 -0.47 -1.24
CA ILE A 53 -3.94 -0.66 -0.84
C ILE A 53 -4.00 -0.67 0.69
N CYS A 54 -4.88 0.13 1.29
CA CYS A 54 -5.05 0.12 2.74
C CYS A 54 -5.61 -1.22 3.22
N GLU A 55 -5.38 -1.56 4.48
CA GLU A 55 -5.85 -2.82 5.09
C GLU A 55 -7.35 -3.05 4.86
N THR A 56 -8.19 -2.02 5.00
CA THR A 56 -9.64 -2.13 4.81
C THR A 56 -10.00 -2.53 3.39
N CYS A 57 -9.34 -1.93 2.39
CA CYS A 57 -9.58 -2.26 0.99
C CYS A 57 -9.01 -3.65 0.66
N SER A 58 -7.84 -4.00 1.23
CA SER A 58 -7.27 -5.33 1.09
C SER A 58 -8.22 -6.41 1.62
N LYS A 59 -8.76 -6.25 2.83
CA LYS A 59 -9.74 -7.18 3.42
C LYS A 59 -11.01 -7.33 2.55
N LYS A 60 -11.49 -6.24 1.94
CA LYS A 60 -12.64 -6.30 1.01
C LYS A 60 -12.31 -7.10 -0.25
N ILE A 61 -11.17 -6.82 -0.87
CA ILE A 61 -10.71 -7.51 -2.10
C ILE A 61 -10.49 -9.00 -1.83
N ILE A 62 -9.84 -9.33 -0.71
CA ILE A 62 -9.63 -10.73 -0.30
C ILE A 62 -10.96 -11.44 -0.12
N LYS A 63 -11.92 -10.84 0.60
CA LYS A 63 -13.26 -11.43 0.77
C LYS A 63 -14.00 -11.67 -0.56
N MET A 64 -13.85 -10.76 -1.54
CA MET A 64 -14.44 -10.94 -2.87
C MET A 64 -13.74 -12.02 -3.71
N SER A 65 -12.51 -12.41 -3.37
CA SER A 65 -11.73 -13.40 -4.14
C SER A 65 -12.00 -14.85 -3.71
N PHE A 66 -12.73 -15.05 -2.61
CA PHE A 66 -13.04 -16.37 -2.03
C PHE A 66 -14.52 -16.75 -2.16
N GLN A 67 -15.25 -16.12 -3.09
CA GLN A 67 -16.67 -16.33 -3.32
C GLN A 67 -16.91 -16.74 -4.77
#